data_AF-A0A151K3H2-F1
#
_entry.id   AF-A0A151K3H2-F1
#
_cell.length_a   1.000
_cell.length_b   1.000
_cell.length_c   1.000
_cell.angle_alpha   90.00
_cell.angle_beta   90.00
_cell.angle_gamma   90.00
#
_symmetry.space_group_name_H-M   'P 1'
#
loop_
_entity.id
_entity.type
_entity.pdbx_description
1 polymer ?
#
loop_
_entity_poly.entity_id
_entity_poly.type
_entity_poly.pdbx_seq_one_letter_code
_entity_poly.pdbx_strand_id
1 'polypeptide(L)' 'TILYAKLGIKKAILCLSVPPNILDSLSTESTVAVREHQNITLTCKADGYPPPKLMWKREDGQVISLNKHHKGTLY' A
#
# COMPACT_ATOMS: atom_id res chain seq x y z
N THR A 1 -7.81 -18.01 57.81
CA THR A 1 -7.14 -18.64 56.66
C THR A 1 -7.32 -17.76 55.45
N ILE A 2 -6.23 -17.23 54.91
CA ILE A 2 -6.26 -16.18 53.89
C ILE A 2 -6.82 -16.78 52.59
N LEU A 3 -7.98 -16.27 52.17
CA LEU A 3 -8.59 -16.59 50.89
C LEU A 3 -7.64 -16.15 49.78
N TYR A 4 -7.12 -17.12 49.04
CA TYR A 4 -6.21 -16.95 47.92
C TYR A 4 -6.74 -15.87 46.97
N ALA A 5 -6.12 -14.69 46.99
CA ALA A 5 -6.40 -13.65 46.02
C ALA A 5 -5.94 -14.15 44.65
N LYS A 6 -6.89 -14.33 43.72
CA LYS A 6 -6.60 -14.71 42.34
C LYS A 6 -5.90 -13.54 41.65
N LEU A 7 -4.57 -13.64 41.52
CA LEU A 7 -3.77 -12.66 40.80
C LEU A 7 -4.05 -12.78 39.30
N GLY A 8 -4.94 -11.95 38.78
CA GLY A 8 -5.26 -11.92 37.36
C GLY A 8 -4.21 -11.13 36.57
N ILE A 9 -3.44 -11.81 35.72
CA ILE A 9 -2.50 -11.16 34.80
C ILE A 9 -3.32 -10.44 33.72
N LYS A 10 -3.29 -9.10 33.70
CA LYS A 10 -3.85 -8.31 32.60
C LYS A 10 -2.84 -8.24 31.46
N LYS A 11 -3.24 -8.72 30.27
CA LYS A 11 -2.45 -8.56 29.04
C LYS A 11 -2.95 -7.33 28.30
N ALA A 12 -2.03 -6.56 27.73
CA ALA A 12 -2.31 -5.48 26.80
C ALA A 12 -1.55 -5.76 25.49
N ILE A 13 -2.14 -5.41 24.36
CA ILE A 13 -1.50 -5.54 23.04
C ILE A 13 -1.03 -4.16 22.62
N LEU A 14 0.26 -4.03 22.32
CA LEU A 14 0.83 -2.84 21.69
C LEU A 14 0.85 -3.07 20.17
N CYS A 15 0.13 -2.25 19.43
CA CYS A 15 0.18 -2.25 17.97
C CYS A 15 1.14 -1.15 17.50
N LEU A 16 2.31 -1.55 17.01
CA LEU A 16 3.21 -0.64 16.31
C LEU A 16 2.74 -0.50 14.86
N SER A 17 2.74 0.73 14.35
CA SER A 17 2.48 1.04 12.94
C SER A 17 3.71 1.69 12.32
N VAL A 18 3.99 1.33 11.06
CA VAL A 18 5.02 1.96 10.23
C VAL A 18 4.29 2.67 9.09
N PRO A 19 4.50 3.98 8.89
CA PRO A 19 3.82 4.72 7.82
C PRO A 19 4.20 4.14 6.45
N PRO A 20 3.31 4.26 5.45
CA PRO A 20 3.63 3.87 4.09
C PRO A 20 4.82 4.67 3.54
N ASN A 21 5.74 4.00 2.87
CA ASN A 21 6.86 4.61 2.17
C ASN A 21 6.99 4.03 0.75
N ILE A 22 7.19 4.90 -0.24
CA ILE A 22 7.34 4.48 -1.64
C ILE A 22 8.80 4.14 -1.88
N LEU A 23 9.04 2.96 -2.46
CA LEU A 23 10.37 2.46 -2.77
C LEU A 23 10.72 2.89 -4.20
N ASP A 24 11.28 4.09 -4.35
CA ASP A 24 11.63 4.67 -5.65
C ASP A 24 12.55 3.76 -6.47
N SER A 25 13.53 3.11 -5.82
CA SER A 25 14.46 2.16 -6.47
C SER A 25 13.80 0.90 -7.05
N LEU A 26 12.58 0.60 -6.64
CA LEU A 26 11.78 -0.54 -7.11
C LEU A 26 10.53 -0.10 -7.88
N SER A 27 10.38 1.20 -8.12
CA SER A 27 9.26 1.82 -8.80
C SER A 27 9.72 2.41 -10.14
N THR A 28 8.77 2.79 -10.98
CA THR A 28 9.06 3.56 -12.18
C THR A 28 9.51 4.97 -11.79
N GLU A 29 10.48 5.53 -12.52
CA GLU A 29 10.94 6.90 -12.36
C GLU A 29 9.79 7.92 -12.36
N SER A 30 9.96 9.02 -11.62
CA SER A 30 8.95 10.07 -11.50
C SER A 30 8.64 10.77 -12.83
N THR A 31 9.52 10.68 -13.81
CA THR A 31 9.33 11.24 -15.15
C THR A 31 9.73 10.22 -16.20
N VAL A 32 8.80 9.91 -17.10
CA VAL A 32 9.03 8.98 -18.20
C VAL A 32 8.53 9.60 -19.50
N ALA A 33 9.33 9.51 -20.56
CA ALA A 33 8.95 9.91 -21.90
C ALA A 33 8.70 8.67 -22.76
N VAL A 34 7.54 8.61 -23.41
CA VAL A 34 7.12 7.50 -24.27
C VAL A 34 6.64 8.07 -25.60
N ARG A 35 6.98 7.40 -26.71
CA ARG A 35 6.49 7.80 -28.03
C ARG A 35 5.00 7.49 -28.14
N GLU A 36 4.28 8.31 -28.91
CA GLU A 36 2.89 8.03 -29.22
C GLU A 36 2.72 6.61 -29.81
N HIS A 37 1.58 5.99 -29.51
CA HIS A 37 1.25 4.61 -29.92
C HIS A 37 2.17 3.52 -29.35
N GLN A 38 3.03 3.83 -28.37
CA GLN A 38 3.77 2.83 -27.61
C GLN A 38 3.09 2.54 -26.27
N ASN A 39 3.19 1.28 -25.84
CA ASN A 39 2.67 0.84 -24.56
C ASN A 39 3.74 1.02 -23.48
N ILE A 40 3.30 1.41 -22.28
CA ILE A 40 4.14 1.46 -21.09
C ILE A 40 3.39 0.85 -19.90
N THR A 41 4.16 0.24 -19.00
CA THR A 41 3.69 -0.23 -17.70
C THR A 41 4.35 0.61 -16.61
N LEU A 42 3.53 1.24 -15.76
CA LEU A 42 4.01 1.95 -14.57
C LEU A 42 3.98 1.00 -13.37
N THR A 43 5.07 0.96 -12.63
CA THR A 43 5.24 0.13 -11.44
C THR A 43 5.40 1.01 -10.22
N CYS A 44 4.70 0.69 -9.13
CA CYS A 44 4.85 1.35 -7.84
C CYS A 44 4.96 0.27 -6.76
N LYS A 45 5.96 0.38 -5.90
CA LYS A 45 6.14 -0.49 -4.74
C LYS A 45 6.21 0.37 -3.49
N ALA A 46 5.47 -0.01 -2.47
CA ALA A 46 5.51 0.64 -1.17
C ALA A 46 5.63 -0.39 -0.04
N ASP A 47 6.26 0.02 1.05
CA ASP A 47 6.31 -0.72 2.31
C ASP A 47 5.61 0.06 3.42
N GLY A 48 5.33 -0.60 4.54
CA GLY A 48 4.55 -0.05 5.64
C GLY A 48 3.88 -1.15 6.44
N TYR A 49 3.49 -0.84 7.67
CA TYR A 49 2.73 -1.75 8.52
C TYR A 49 1.55 -1.05 9.19
N PRO A 50 0.31 -1.51 8.98
CA PRO A 50 -0.09 -2.62 8.09
C PRO A 50 0.29 -2.36 6.62
N PRO A 51 0.37 -3.41 5.77
CA PRO A 51 0.72 -3.26 4.36
C PRO A 51 -0.16 -2.19 3.68
N PRO A 52 0.44 -1.23 2.96
CA PRO A 52 -0.31 -0.15 2.33
C PRO A 52 -1.12 -0.66 1.14
N LYS A 53 -2.28 -0.06 0.92
CA LYS A 53 -3.08 -0.26 -0.30
C LYS A 53 -2.60 0.68 -1.39
N LEU A 54 -2.29 0.15 -2.57
CA LEU A 54 -1.83 0.96 -3.70
C LEU A 54 -2.97 1.28 -4.65
N MET A 55 -3.00 2.53 -5.15
CA MET A 55 -3.95 2.95 -6.17
C MET A 55 -3.33 3.97 -7.11
N TRP A 56 -3.65 3.83 -8.39
CA TRP A 56 -3.29 4.80 -9.41
C TRP A 56 -4.38 5.85 -9.55
N LYS A 57 -3.97 7.11 -9.66
CA LYS A 57 -4.85 8.24 -9.89
C LYS A 57 -4.18 9.22 -10.86
N ARG A 58 -4.96 9.84 -11.74
CA ARG A 58 -4.50 10.96 -12.56
C ARG A 58 -4.49 12.24 -11.73
N GLU A 59 -3.49 13.07 -11.93
CA GLU A 59 -3.35 14.37 -11.24
C GLU A 59 -4.57 15.27 -11.45
N ASP A 60 -5.10 15.28 -12.69
CA ASP A 60 -6.30 16.02 -13.09
C ASP A 60 -7.62 15.44 -12.51
N GLY A 61 -7.56 14.34 -11.76
CA GLY A 61 -8.72 13.68 -11.17
C GLY A 61 -9.60 12.92 -12.17
N GLN A 62 -9.21 12.85 -13.44
CA GLN A 62 -9.96 12.11 -14.45
C GLN A 62 -9.84 10.60 -14.22
N VAL A 63 -10.86 9.87 -14.68
CA VAL A 63 -10.89 8.41 -14.60
C VAL A 63 -9.80 7.80 -15.49
N ILE A 64 -9.08 6.83 -14.97
CA ILE A 64 -8.19 5.98 -15.78
C ILE A 64 -9.08 5.02 -16.56
N SER A 65 -9.08 5.12 -17.89
CA SER A 65 -9.81 4.23 -18.78
C SER A 65 -9.27 2.80 -18.67
N LEU A 66 -9.81 2.02 -17.74
CA LEU A 66 -9.50 0.60 -17.59
C LEU A 66 -10.16 -0.15 -18.75
N ASN A 67 -9.35 -0.67 -19.68
CA ASN A 67 -9.83 -1.68 -20.61
C ASN A 67 -10.33 -2.88 -19.78
N LYS A 68 -11.61 -3.24 -19.93
CA LYS A 68 -12.34 -4.26 -19.13
C LYS A 68 -11.70 -5.67 -19.11
N HIS A 69 -10.61 -5.87 -19.85
CA HIS A 69 -9.83 -7.12 -19.91
C HIS A 69 -8.68 -7.23 -18.92
N HIS A 70 -8.25 -6.14 -18.28
CA HIS A 70 -7.28 -6.22 -17.18
C HIS A 70 -8.02 -6.05 -15.86
N LYS A 71 -8.26 -7.17 -15.17
CA LYS A 71 -8.53 -7.16 -13.74
C LYS A 71 -7.32 -6.48 -13.09
N GLY A 72 -7.44 -5.20 -12.77
CA GLY A 72 -6.49 -4.51 -11.93
C GLY A 72 -6.53 -5.20 -10.57
N THR A 73 -5.59 -6.12 -10.36
CA THR A 73 -5.33 -6.66 -9.03
C THR A 73 -4.89 -5.48 -8.19
N LEU A 74 -5.82 -4.96 -7.39
CA LEU A 74 -5.55 -4.05 -6.30
C LEU A 74 -4.74 -4.86 -5.28
N TYR A 75 -3.42 -4.69 -5.30
CA TYR A 75 -2.55 -5.11 -4.19
C TYR A 75 -2.67 -4.09 -3.06
#